data_AF-A0A1S1GQP9-F1
#
_entry.id   AF-A0A1S1GQP9-F1
#
_cell.length_a   1.000
_cell.length_b   1.000
_cell.length_c   1.000
_cell.angle_alpha   90.00
_cell.angle_beta   90.00
_cell.angle_gamma   90.00
#
_symmetry.space_group_name_H-M   'P 1'
#
loop_
_entity.id
_entity.type
_entity.pdbx_description
1 polymer ?
#
loop_
_entity_poly.entity_id
_entity_poly.type
_entity_poly.pdbx_seq_one_letter_code
_entity_poly.pdbx_strand_id
1 'polypeptide(L)' 'MKEAPKTYKQEQLGLIISLIVFICFIYQDIHILCTKQELTRILLCSFSLIGFLFLCVLNVMRIISNYRRRP' A
#
# COMPACT_ATOMS: atom_id res chain seq x y z
N MET A 1 -29.78 3.47 3.36
CA MET A 1 -29.12 2.17 3.59
C MET A 1 -27.95 2.43 4.52
N LYS A 2 -28.08 2.17 5.83
CA LYS A 2 -26.99 2.39 6.80
C LYS A 2 -26.00 1.25 6.60
N GLU A 3 -24.79 1.55 6.15
CA GLU A 3 -23.71 0.56 6.08
C GLU A 3 -23.52 -0.05 7.47
N ALA A 4 -23.66 -1.37 7.57
CA ALA A 4 -23.36 -2.07 8.80
C ALA A 4 -21.90 -1.76 9.18
N PRO A 5 -21.60 -1.45 10.46
CA PRO A 5 -20.24 -1.12 10.85
C PRO A 5 -19.35 -2.32 10.50
N LYS A 6 -18.40 -2.13 9.58
CA LYS A 6 -17.41 -3.16 9.26
C LYS A 6 -16.74 -3.54 10.57
N THR A 7 -16.83 -4.82 10.93
CA THR A 7 -16.21 -5.31 12.16
C THR A 7 -14.72 -5.00 12.08
N TYR A 8 -14.14 -4.44 13.15
CA TYR A 8 -12.72 -4.07 13.24
C TYR A 8 -11.76 -5.08 12.56
N LYS A 9 -12.03 -6.38 12.73
CA LYS A 9 -11.28 -7.47 12.10
C LYS A 9 -11.30 -7.42 10.57
N GLN A 10 -12.45 -7.12 9.95
CA GLN A 10 -12.60 -6.98 8.50
C GLN A 10 -11.85 -5.76 7.96
N GLU A 11 -11.90 -4.62 8.67
CA GLU A 11 -11.11 -3.45 8.28
C GLU A 11 -9.61 -3.73 8.37
N GLN A 12 -9.16 -4.36 9.46
CA GLN A 12 -7.76 -4.71 9.65
C GLN A 12 -7.27 -5.72 8.59
N LEU A 13 -8.11 -6.69 8.23
CA LEU A 13 -7.79 -7.68 7.20
C LEU A 13 -7.72 -7.03 5.80
N GLY A 14 -8.61 -6.08 5.51
CA GLY A 14 -8.54 -5.26 4.30
C GLY A 14 -7.25 -4.44 4.23
N LEU A 15 -6.85 -3.80 5.33
CA LEU A 15 -5.59 -3.03 5.39
C LEU A 15 -4.36 -3.91 5.19
N ILE A 16 -4.34 -5.12 5.76
CA ILE A 16 -3.24 -6.08 5.59
C ILE A 16 -3.15 -6.54 4.13
N ILE A 17 -4.28 -6.87 3.50
CA ILE A 17 -4.32 -7.26 2.08
C ILE A 17 -3.81 -6.12 1.20
N SER A 18 -4.27 -4.88 1.44
CA SER A 18 -3.79 -3.72 0.69
C SER A 18 -2.28 -3.51 0.85
N LEU A 19 -1.75 -3.74 2.06
CA LEU A 19 -0.31 -3.64 2.32
C LEU A 19 0.49 -4.64 1.48
N ILE A 20 0.03 -5.90 1.42
CA ILE A 20 0.67 -6.96 0.63
C ILE A 20 0.69 -6.58 -0.85
N VAL A 21 -0.44 -6.08 -1.37
CA VAL A 21 -0.53 -5.63 -2.77
C VAL A 21 0.46 -4.50 -3.05
N PHE A 22 0.57 -3.49 -2.19
CA PHE A 22 1.53 -2.41 -2.38
C PHE A 22 2.98 -2.88 -2.35
N ILE A 23 3.33 -3.83 -1.47
CA ILE A 23 4.67 -4.40 -1.42
C ILE A 23 5.02 -5.11 -2.75
N CYS A 24 4.07 -5.84 -3.34
CA CYS A 24 4.27 -6.47 -4.66
C CYS A 24 4.54 -5.44 -5.75
N PHE A 25 3.78 -4.34 -5.80
CA PHE A 25 3.99 -3.26 -6.77
C PHE A 25 5.33 -2.55 -6.56
N ILE A 26 5.70 -2.25 -5.31
CA ILE A 26 7.00 -1.67 -4.96
C ILE A 26 8.14 -2.56 -5.46
N TYR A 27 8.06 -3.87 -5.21
CA TYR A 27 9.05 -4.84 -5.68
C TYR A 27 9.16 -4.84 -7.21
N GLN A 28 8.02 -4.84 -7.91
CA GLN A 28 7.98 -4.86 -9.37
C GLN A 28 8.57 -3.57 -9.96
N ASP A 29 8.26 -2.41 -9.40
CA ASP A 29 8.83 -1.12 -9.83
C ASP A 29 10.34 -1.09 -9.63
N ILE A 30 10.84 -1.52 -8.46
CA ILE A 30 12.28 -1.62 -8.19
C ILE A 30 12.96 -2.57 -9.17
N HIS A 31 12.38 -3.74 -9.42
CA HIS A 31 12.92 -4.71 -10.37
C HIS A 31 13.02 -4.11 -11.79
N ILE A 32 12.00 -3.39 -12.24
CA ILE A 32 12.00 -2.71 -13.55
C ILE A 32 13.09 -1.62 -13.58
N LEU A 33 13.21 -0.80 -12.53
CA LEU A 33 14.27 0.21 -12.43
C LEU A 33 15.67 -0.40 -12.53
N CYS A 34 15.89 -1.55 -11.89
CA CYS A 34 17.19 -2.22 -11.87
C CYS A 34 17.52 -2.95 -13.18
N THR A 35 16.51 -3.37 -13.97
CA THR A 35 16.71 -4.23 -15.15
C THR A 35 16.53 -3.52 -16.48
N LYS A 36 15.80 -2.40 -16.53
CA LYS A 36 15.46 -1.68 -17.77
C LYS A 36 16.01 -0.25 -17.71
N GLN A 37 16.81 0.13 -18.69
CA GLN A 37 17.37 1.49 -18.80
C GLN A 37 16.56 2.42 -19.72
N GLU A 38 15.30 2.08 -20.01
CA GLU A 38 14.43 2.98 -20.78
C GLU A 38 13.93 4.12 -19.90
N LEU A 39 14.29 5.36 -20.27
CA LEU A 39 13.94 6.59 -19.54
C LEU A 39 12.44 6.69 -19.22
N THR A 40 11.59 6.35 -20.18
CA THR A 40 10.11 6.39 -20.01
C THR A 40 9.64 5.42 -18.93
N ARG A 41 10.20 4.21 -18.87
CA ARG A 41 9.85 3.23 -17.82
C ARG A 41 10.40 3.65 -16.46
N ILE A 42 11.61 4.20 -16.42
CA ILE A 42 12.21 4.71 -15.19
C ILE A 42 11.32 5.81 -14.60
N LEU A 43 10.87 6.77 -15.41
CA LEU A 43 9.99 7.85 -14.96
C LEU A 43 8.63 7.32 -14.45
N LEU A 44 7.99 6.43 -15.21
CA LEU A 44 6.71 5.80 -14.84
C LEU A 44 6.84 5.02 -13.53
N CYS A 45 7.82 4.12 -13.41
CA CYS A 45 8.04 3.31 -12.23
C CYS A 45 8.50 4.14 -11.03
N SER A 46 9.28 5.21 -11.23
CA SER A 46 9.67 6.11 -10.14
C SER A 46 8.47 6.87 -9.58
N PHE A 47 7.58 7.35 -10.46
CA PHE A 47 6.36 8.05 -10.05
C PHE A 47 5.37 7.11 -9.34
N SER A 48 5.15 5.90 -9.88
CA SER A 48 4.30 4.90 -9.24
C SER A 48 4.87 4.44 -7.90
N LEU A 49 6.19 4.23 -7.80
CA LEU A 49 6.86 3.84 -6.58
C LEU A 49 6.63 4.86 -5.45
N ILE A 50 6.76 6.16 -5.75
CA ILE A 50 6.46 7.23 -4.78
C ILE A 50 5.02 7.13 -4.29
N GLY A 51 4.07 6.93 -5.21
CA GLY A 51 2.65 6.77 -4.88
C GLY A 51 2.39 5.56 -3.98
N PHE A 52 2.95 4.40 -4.32
CA PHE A 52 2.79 3.18 -3.55
C PHE A 52 3.44 3.27 -2.17
N LEU A 53 4.61 3.91 -2.05
CA LEU A 53 5.24 4.16 -0.75
C LEU A 53 4.37 5.06 0.13
N PHE A 54 3.81 6.13 -0.43
CA PHE A 54 2.90 7.02 0.30
C PHE A 54 1.65 6.27 0.79
N LEU A 55 1.00 5.49 -0.09
CA LEU A 55 -0.15 4.67 0.28
C LEU A 55 0.21 3.61 1.33
N CYS A 56 1.40 3.01 1.25
CA CYS A 56 1.87 2.05 2.22
C CYS A 56 2.01 2.70 3.60
N VAL A 57 2.64 3.88 3.70
CA VAL A 57 2.78 4.63 4.95
C VAL A 57 1.40 4.97 5.54
N LEU A 58 0.45 5.44 4.73
CA LEU A 58 -0.91 5.72 5.19
C LEU A 58 -1.61 4.47 5.75
N ASN A 59 -1.43 3.31 5.10
CA ASN A 59 -2.01 2.06 5.58
C ASN A 59 -1.35 1.58 6.88
N VAL A 60 -0.03 1.69 7.01
CA VAL A 60 0.67 1.39 8.27
C VAL A 60 0.15 2.28 9.40
N MET A 61 0.07 3.59 9.18
CA MET A 61 -0.47 4.53 10.18
C MET A 61 -1.90 4.18 10.59
N ARG A 62 -2.73 3.75 9.64
CA ARG A 62 -4.11 3.34 9.90
C ARG A 62 -4.18 2.03 10.68
N ILE A 63 -3.31 1.05 10.38
CA ILE A 63 -3.17 -0.18 11.15
C ILE A 63 -2.75 0.14 12.60
N ILE A 64 -1.74 0.99 12.79
CA ILE A 64 -1.26 1.39 14.12
C ILE A 64 -2.35 2.11 14.91
N SER A 65 -3.03 3.08 14.28
CA SER A 65 -4.15 3.80 14.91
C SER A 65 -5.29 2.87 15.30
N ASN A 66 -5.63 1.92 14.43
CA ASN A 66 -6.66 0.91 14.70
C ASN A 66 -6.22 -0.03 15.83
N TYR A 67 -4.95 -0.42 15.88
CA TYR A 67 -4.42 -1.24 16.99
C TYR A 67 -4.41 -0.48 18.31
N ARG A 68 -4.04 0.81 18.33
CA ARG A 68 -3.97 1.64 19.52
C ARG A 68 -5.35 2.04 20.08
N ARG A 69 -6.40 2.05 19.27
CA ARG A 69 -7.80 2.28 19.69
C ARG A 69 -8.50 1.03 20.24
N ARG A 70 -7.79 -0.08 20.45
CA ARG A 70 -8.34 -1.21 21.19
C ARG A 70 -8.59 -0.79 22.65
N PRO A 71 -9.81 -0.99 23.20
CA PRO A 71 -10.02 -0.91 24.65
C PRO A 71 -9.26 -2.03 25.38
#